data_AF-A0A9R1R3Z3-F1
#
_entry.id   AF-A0A9R1R3Z3-F1
#
_cell.length_a   1.000
_cell.length_b   1.000
_cell.length_c   1.000
_cell.angle_alpha   90.00
_cell.angle_beta   90.00
_cell.angle_gamma   90.00
#
_symmetry.space_group_name_H-M   'P 1'
#
loop_
_entity.id
_entity.type
_entity.pdbx_description
1 polymer ?
#
loop_
_entity_poly.entity_id
_entity_poly.type
_entity_poly.pdbx_seq_one_letter_code
_entity_poly.pdbx_strand_id
1 'polypeptide(L)'
;MAVSLTPTPPILFSSPFFSSAIATRGNYSSRLPLQASPRPCFPHVQASPVAAKSTPSSSIEQETTDVDYDDVAPKTLSSYGPSLWGDYFLNYEPKPLQRSEKWMSARADKLKEDVDMLFKSCNCMVERITLLDTVQHLGIDHHFKKHVDTTLSQIFEGEFNISSLHQVALRFRLLREHGLWVSSDVFDKFKNEDGSFREDITSDPKGLLCLYNAAHLLIHAEPSLEQAISFSRHHLQLMRDTLKSPLVEQVKRALHMPFSRTFKRMETLRYISEYKHEEGHNPTLLELAKLDFNLL
;
A
#
# COMPACT_ATOMS: atom_id res chain seq x y z
N MET A 1 67.10 53.15 13.08
CA MET A 1 65.65 53.45 12.97
C MET A 1 64.89 52.35 13.67
N ALA A 2 63.87 52.68 14.47
CA ALA A 2 63.07 51.68 15.18
C ALA A 2 61.90 51.21 14.31
N VAL A 3 61.59 49.92 14.35
CA VAL A 3 60.36 49.34 13.78
C VAL A 3 59.54 48.78 14.95
N SER A 4 58.25 49.11 14.98
CA SER A 4 57.36 48.77 16.10
C SER A 4 56.95 47.31 16.07
N LEU A 5 56.88 46.68 17.25
CA LEU A 5 56.19 45.42 17.48
C LEU A 5 54.96 45.69 18.35
N THR A 6 53.77 45.46 17.82
CA THR A 6 52.50 45.61 18.54
C THR A 6 51.92 44.23 18.90
N PRO A 7 51.77 43.89 20.20
CA PRO A 7 51.10 42.67 20.61
C PRO A 7 49.58 42.79 20.51
N THR A 8 48.92 41.78 19.96
CA THR A 8 47.45 41.67 19.92
C THR A 8 46.96 40.87 21.13
N PRO A 9 45.90 41.30 21.86
CA PRO A 9 45.47 40.65 23.10
C PRO A 9 44.68 39.35 22.85
N PRO A 10 44.61 38.44 23.84
CA PRO A 10 43.77 37.24 23.77
C PRO A 10 42.29 37.57 23.94
N ILE A 11 41.42 36.80 23.29
CA ILE A 11 39.97 36.80 23.53
C ILE A 11 39.59 35.54 24.32
N LEU A 12 38.69 35.71 25.29
CA LEU A 12 38.40 34.75 26.35
C LEU A 12 37.37 33.67 25.96
N PHE A 13 37.34 32.62 26.79
CA PHE A 13 36.36 31.54 26.77
C PHE A 13 34.91 32.02 26.72
N SER A 14 34.08 31.33 25.95
CA SER A 14 32.67 31.14 26.30
C SER A 14 32.19 29.73 25.93
N SER A 15 32.17 28.86 26.95
CA SER A 15 31.23 27.75 27.07
C SER A 15 30.49 28.00 28.38
N PRO A 16 29.18 27.66 28.49
CA PRO A 16 28.91 26.41 29.20
C PRO A 16 27.61 25.67 28.82
N PHE A 17 27.75 24.35 28.62
CA PHE A 17 26.91 23.27 29.20
C PHE A 17 25.38 23.15 28.94
N PHE A 18 24.92 21.93 29.28
CA PHE A 18 23.54 21.43 29.41
C PHE A 18 22.74 21.15 28.12
N SER A 19 22.16 19.95 27.94
CA SER A 19 22.30 18.73 28.77
C SER A 19 22.06 17.45 27.98
N SER A 20 22.82 16.41 28.32
CA SER A 20 22.35 15.03 28.16
C SER A 20 21.29 14.74 29.23
N ALA A 21 20.32 13.88 28.92
CA ALA A 21 19.27 13.45 29.84
C ALA A 21 19.01 11.95 29.69
N ILE A 22 19.79 11.13 30.40
CA ILE A 22 19.46 9.71 30.62
C ILE A 22 18.29 9.66 31.61
N ALA A 23 17.12 9.20 31.15
CA ALA A 23 15.93 9.04 31.97
C ALA A 23 15.57 7.54 32.12
N THR A 24 15.84 6.98 33.28
CA THR A 24 15.70 5.54 33.55
C THR A 24 14.25 5.17 33.91
N ARG A 25 13.67 4.19 33.21
CA ARG A 25 12.63 3.25 33.71
C ARG A 25 11.38 3.87 34.38
N GLY A 26 10.38 4.23 33.58
CA GLY A 26 9.00 4.50 34.03
C GLY A 26 7.97 3.62 33.31
N ASN A 27 7.12 2.91 34.07
CA ASN A 27 6.01 2.12 33.50
C ASN A 27 4.83 3.04 33.16
N TYR A 28 4.43 3.09 31.88
CA TYR A 28 3.22 3.82 31.44
C TYR A 28 2.24 2.91 30.69
N SER A 29 1.53 2.08 31.45
CA SER A 29 0.33 1.38 30.98
C SER A 29 -0.88 2.32 31.07
N SER A 30 -1.01 3.24 30.13
CA SER A 30 -2.14 4.18 30.05
C SER A 30 -2.60 4.36 28.61
N ARG A 31 -3.49 3.48 28.14
CA ARG A 31 -4.25 3.68 26.90
C ARG A 31 -5.21 4.85 27.09
N LEU A 32 -4.85 6.04 26.61
CA LEU A 32 -5.83 7.08 26.34
C LEU A 32 -6.71 6.63 25.15
N PRO A 33 -8.05 6.72 25.23
CA PRO A 33 -8.91 6.35 24.12
C PRO A 33 -8.75 7.35 22.98
N LEU A 34 -8.51 6.85 21.76
CA LEU A 34 -8.62 7.66 20.55
C LEU A 34 -10.08 8.14 20.42
N GLN A 35 -10.29 9.43 20.60
CA GLN A 35 -11.60 10.06 20.45
C GLN A 35 -12.04 9.95 18.99
N ALA A 36 -13.17 9.27 18.76
CA ALA A 36 -13.63 8.95 17.41
C ALA A 36 -13.87 10.23 16.58
N SER A 37 -13.22 10.32 15.42
CA SER A 37 -13.45 11.39 14.46
C SER A 37 -14.92 11.41 14.03
N PRO A 38 -15.56 12.58 13.87
CA PRO A 38 -16.94 12.67 13.39
C PRO A 38 -17.07 12.00 12.02
N ARG A 39 -18.11 11.18 11.83
CA ARG A 39 -18.46 10.66 10.50
C ARG A 39 -18.89 11.83 9.59
N PRO A 40 -18.55 11.83 8.29
CA PRO A 40 -19.12 12.77 7.34
C PRO A 40 -20.65 12.59 7.27
N CYS A 41 -21.40 13.55 7.80
CA CYS A 41 -22.85 13.59 7.63
C CYS A 41 -23.19 14.17 6.25
N PHE A 42 -23.54 13.29 5.31
CA PHE A 42 -24.21 13.73 4.08
C PHE A 42 -25.61 14.27 4.41
N PRO A 43 -26.04 15.43 3.88
CA PRO A 43 -27.33 16.02 4.22
C PRO A 43 -28.48 15.18 3.65
N HIS A 44 -29.31 14.61 4.53
CA HIS A 44 -30.53 13.93 4.13
C HIS A 44 -31.58 14.96 3.74
N VAL A 45 -31.74 15.20 2.43
CA VAL A 45 -32.84 16.02 1.92
C VAL A 45 -34.14 15.22 2.04
N GLN A 46 -35.06 15.70 2.86
CA GLN A 46 -36.46 15.31 2.85
C GLN A 46 -37.29 16.50 2.35
N ALA A 47 -38.15 16.26 1.37
CA ALA A 47 -39.07 17.26 0.85
C ALA A 47 -40.50 16.95 1.32
N SER A 48 -41.13 17.90 2.01
CA SER A 48 -42.53 17.85 2.42
C SER A 48 -43.30 19.03 1.81
N PRO A 49 -44.54 18.85 1.33
CA PRO A 49 -45.26 19.87 0.58
C PRO A 49 -45.93 20.93 1.47
N VAL A 50 -46.12 22.13 0.91
CA VAL A 50 -46.91 23.22 1.51
C VAL A 50 -48.25 23.35 0.77
N ALA A 51 -49.33 23.57 1.52
CA ALA A 51 -50.70 23.54 1.00
C ALA A 51 -51.21 24.92 0.50
N ALA A 52 -52.13 24.90 -0.47
CA ALA A 52 -52.77 26.09 -1.06
C ALA A 52 -54.13 26.41 -0.40
N LYS A 53 -54.55 27.69 -0.47
CA LYS A 53 -55.92 28.15 -0.09
C LYS A 53 -56.44 29.30 -0.99
N SER A 54 -57.40 28.95 -1.85
CA SER A 54 -58.57 29.71 -2.35
C SER A 54 -58.61 31.26 -2.37
N THR A 55 -58.68 31.83 -3.59
CA THR A 55 -59.77 32.67 -4.23
C THR A 55 -60.74 33.55 -3.41
N PRO A 56 -61.46 34.54 -4.04
CA PRO A 56 -61.51 34.99 -5.45
C PRO A 56 -60.94 36.45 -5.61
N SER A 57 -61.17 37.32 -6.62
CA SER A 57 -61.97 37.44 -7.88
C SER A 57 -61.23 38.47 -8.82
N SER A 58 -61.68 39.04 -9.97
CA SER A 58 -62.95 39.08 -10.73
C SER A 58 -62.77 39.63 -12.18
N SER A 59 -63.83 39.59 -13.00
CA SER A 59 -64.18 40.51 -14.11
C SER A 59 -63.36 40.61 -15.42
N ILE A 60 -63.89 39.95 -16.47
CA ILE A 60 -64.15 40.43 -17.86
C ILE A 60 -62.97 40.97 -18.73
N GLU A 61 -62.65 40.17 -19.77
CA GLU A 61 -62.37 40.48 -21.19
C GLU A 61 -61.84 41.89 -21.59
N GLN A 62 -60.66 41.94 -22.25
CA GLN A 62 -60.65 42.07 -23.73
C GLN A 62 -59.31 41.71 -24.41
N GLU A 63 -59.48 41.29 -25.66
CA GLU A 63 -58.63 40.70 -26.72
C GLU A 63 -57.24 41.30 -27.08
N THR A 64 -56.43 40.46 -27.76
CA THR A 64 -55.32 40.71 -28.73
C THR A 64 -53.82 40.74 -28.34
N THR A 65 -53.06 40.06 -29.22
CA THR A 65 -51.61 40.13 -29.57
C THR A 65 -50.48 39.67 -28.62
N ASP A 66 -49.80 38.64 -29.13
CA ASP A 66 -48.34 38.40 -29.17
C ASP A 66 -47.54 37.79 -28.00
N VAL A 67 -46.57 36.97 -28.45
CA VAL A 67 -45.44 36.30 -27.77
C VAL A 67 -45.80 35.28 -26.68
N ASP A 68 -45.99 34.02 -27.10
CA ASP A 68 -45.95 32.86 -26.20
C ASP A 68 -44.50 32.58 -25.77
N TYR A 69 -44.11 33.11 -24.61
CA TYR A 69 -42.83 32.79 -23.97
C TYR A 69 -42.94 31.44 -23.26
N ASP A 70 -42.70 30.38 -24.01
CA ASP A 70 -42.64 29.00 -23.54
C ASP A 70 -41.40 28.82 -22.64
N ASP A 71 -41.48 29.28 -21.38
CA ASP A 71 -40.43 29.17 -20.34
C ASP A 71 -40.31 27.73 -19.82
N VAL A 72 -39.98 26.83 -20.75
CA VAL A 72 -39.54 25.47 -20.48
C VAL A 72 -38.14 25.55 -19.91
N ALA A 73 -38.06 25.91 -18.63
CA ALA A 73 -36.84 25.89 -17.84
C ALA A 73 -36.07 24.59 -18.14
N PRO A 74 -34.86 24.67 -18.72
CA PRO A 74 -34.29 23.56 -19.46
C PRO A 74 -34.02 22.38 -18.53
N LYS A 75 -34.77 21.29 -18.72
CA LYS A 75 -34.51 20.00 -18.05
C LYS A 75 -33.07 19.63 -18.36
N THR A 76 -32.20 19.76 -17.36
CA THR A 76 -30.81 19.33 -17.40
C THR A 76 -30.78 17.82 -17.51
N LEU A 77 -30.83 17.33 -18.76
CA LEU A 77 -30.76 15.91 -19.11
C LEU A 77 -29.47 15.34 -18.52
N SER A 78 -29.64 14.64 -17.40
CA SER A 78 -28.55 14.10 -16.60
C SER A 78 -27.76 13.10 -17.45
N SER A 79 -26.55 13.48 -17.85
CA SER A 79 -25.76 12.78 -18.86
C SER A 79 -25.05 11.52 -18.32
N TYR A 80 -25.38 11.10 -17.10
CA TYR A 80 -24.86 9.86 -16.51
C TYR A 80 -25.52 8.65 -17.15
N GLY A 81 -24.70 7.70 -17.59
CA GLY A 81 -25.18 6.40 -18.06
C GLY A 81 -25.84 5.59 -16.93
N PRO A 82 -26.72 4.62 -17.28
CA PRO A 82 -27.34 3.75 -16.29
C PRO A 82 -26.31 2.88 -15.55
N SER A 83 -26.68 2.41 -14.35
CA SER A 83 -25.85 1.46 -13.59
C SER A 83 -25.59 0.19 -14.40
N LEU A 84 -24.31 -0.15 -14.60
CA LEU A 84 -23.87 -1.40 -15.23
C LEU A 84 -24.38 -2.66 -14.51
N TRP A 85 -24.78 -2.53 -13.24
CA TRP A 85 -25.22 -3.62 -12.39
C TRP A 85 -26.74 -3.72 -12.24
N GLY A 86 -27.48 -2.65 -12.56
CA GLY A 86 -28.90 -2.54 -12.22
C GLY A 86 -29.18 -2.97 -10.78
N ASP A 87 -30.17 -3.85 -10.61
CA ASP A 87 -30.58 -4.43 -9.32
C ASP A 87 -29.87 -5.76 -8.98
N TYR A 88 -28.85 -6.18 -9.75
CA TYR A 88 -28.22 -7.51 -9.64
C TYR A 88 -27.79 -7.86 -8.22
N PHE A 89 -27.20 -6.90 -7.49
CA PHE A 89 -26.73 -7.11 -6.12
C PHE A 89 -27.83 -6.98 -5.05
N LEU A 90 -29.00 -6.43 -5.37
CA LEU A 90 -30.12 -6.31 -4.41
C LEU A 90 -30.76 -7.67 -4.13
N ASN A 91 -30.83 -8.52 -5.17
CA ASN A 91 -31.42 -9.86 -5.12
C ASN A 91 -30.35 -10.96 -5.31
N TYR A 92 -29.09 -10.69 -4.97
CA TYR A 92 -28.01 -11.66 -5.14
C TYR A 92 -28.01 -12.71 -4.02
N GLU A 93 -28.60 -13.88 -4.31
CA GLU A 93 -28.34 -15.09 -3.53
C GLU A 93 -26.98 -15.68 -3.93
N PRO A 94 -26.04 -15.88 -2.98
CA PRO A 94 -24.76 -16.53 -3.27
C PRO A 94 -24.98 -17.95 -3.78
N LYS A 95 -24.44 -18.26 -4.97
CA LYS A 95 -24.44 -19.63 -5.50
C LYS A 95 -23.76 -20.57 -4.48
N PRO A 96 -24.35 -21.74 -4.17
CA PRO A 96 -23.74 -22.70 -3.24
C PRO A 96 -22.29 -23.00 -3.64
N LEU A 97 -21.35 -22.71 -2.73
CA LEU A 97 -19.94 -23.00 -2.92
C LEU A 97 -19.74 -24.52 -3.03
N GLN A 98 -18.71 -24.94 -3.77
CA GLN A 98 -18.49 -26.36 -4.12
C GLN A 98 -18.31 -27.28 -2.88
N ARG A 99 -18.03 -26.69 -1.72
CA ARG A 99 -18.07 -27.33 -0.40
C ARG A 99 -18.79 -26.39 0.57
N SER A 100 -19.39 -26.95 1.62
CA SER A 100 -20.09 -26.14 2.62
C SER A 100 -19.13 -25.22 3.38
N GLU A 101 -19.62 -24.03 3.75
CA GLU A 101 -18.89 -23.02 4.51
C GLU A 101 -18.22 -23.61 5.76
N LYS A 102 -18.99 -24.38 6.55
CA LYS A 102 -18.50 -25.11 7.73
C LYS A 102 -17.31 -26.05 7.43
N TRP A 103 -17.26 -26.67 6.25
CA TRP A 103 -16.10 -27.48 5.85
C TRP A 103 -14.91 -26.59 5.48
N MET A 104 -15.15 -25.49 4.75
CA MET A 104 -14.10 -24.58 4.30
C MET A 104 -13.41 -23.87 5.46
N SER A 105 -14.18 -23.37 6.45
CA SER A 105 -13.63 -22.78 7.67
C SER A 105 -12.81 -23.79 8.46
N ALA A 106 -13.33 -25.00 8.70
CA ALA A 106 -12.60 -26.06 9.41
C ALA A 106 -11.32 -26.51 8.68
N ARG A 107 -11.29 -26.50 7.34
CA ARG A 107 -10.06 -26.74 6.57
C ARG A 107 -9.09 -25.56 6.66
N ALA A 108 -9.59 -24.33 6.57
CA ALA A 108 -8.79 -23.12 6.69
C ALA A 108 -8.13 -23.01 8.07
N ASP A 109 -8.82 -23.36 9.15
CA ASP A 109 -8.27 -23.34 10.50
C ASP A 109 -7.11 -24.34 10.67
N LYS A 110 -7.25 -25.58 10.17
CA LYS A 110 -6.11 -26.52 10.11
C LYS A 110 -4.95 -25.96 9.27
N LEU A 111 -5.23 -25.33 8.14
CA LEU A 111 -4.19 -24.74 7.29
C LEU A 111 -3.48 -23.56 7.98
N LYS A 112 -4.14 -22.82 8.88
CA LYS A 112 -3.50 -21.79 9.72
C LYS A 112 -2.53 -22.43 10.72
N GLU A 113 -2.86 -23.58 11.31
CA GLU A 113 -1.91 -24.35 12.15
C GLU A 113 -0.71 -24.85 11.32
N ASP A 114 -0.96 -25.41 10.14
CA ASP A 114 0.11 -25.85 9.22
C ASP A 114 1.06 -24.68 8.87
N VAL A 115 0.55 -23.46 8.64
CA VAL A 115 1.34 -22.26 8.29
C VAL A 115 2.02 -21.59 9.50
N ASP A 116 1.40 -21.61 10.67
CA ASP A 116 2.03 -21.19 11.94
C ASP A 116 3.27 -22.05 12.25
N MET A 117 3.21 -23.35 11.92
CA MET A 117 4.38 -24.24 11.98
C MET A 117 5.44 -23.92 10.91
N LEU A 118 5.08 -23.45 9.71
CA LEU A 118 6.06 -22.98 8.72
C LEU A 118 6.90 -21.82 9.28
N PHE A 119 6.29 -20.77 9.83
CA PHE A 119 7.01 -19.62 10.43
C PHE A 119 7.96 -20.00 11.56
N LYS A 120 7.57 -20.99 12.37
CA LYS A 120 8.41 -21.58 13.44
C LYS A 120 9.58 -22.40 12.88
N SER A 121 9.42 -23.01 11.71
CA SER A 121 10.42 -23.90 11.09
C SER A 121 11.48 -23.18 10.24
N CYS A 122 11.30 -21.90 9.90
CA CYS A 122 12.29 -21.14 9.13
C CYS A 122 13.65 -21.11 9.83
N ASN A 123 14.69 -21.62 9.16
CA ASN A 123 16.04 -21.78 9.66
C ASN A 123 16.83 -20.47 9.67
N CYS A 124 16.53 -19.57 8.73
CA CYS A 124 17.17 -18.27 8.60
C CYS A 124 16.15 -17.12 8.40
N MET A 125 16.61 -15.88 8.55
CA MET A 125 15.75 -14.71 8.38
C MET A 125 15.26 -14.53 6.94
N VAL A 126 16.06 -14.94 5.94
CA VAL A 126 15.69 -14.83 4.52
C VAL A 126 14.47 -15.70 4.20
N GLU A 127 14.42 -16.93 4.72
CA GLU A 127 13.24 -17.81 4.63
C GLU A 127 12.00 -17.15 5.28
N ARG A 128 12.16 -16.57 6.48
CA ARG A 128 11.05 -15.93 7.22
C ARG A 128 10.53 -14.66 6.52
N ILE A 129 11.41 -13.84 5.96
CA ILE A 129 11.06 -12.66 5.14
C ILE A 129 10.29 -13.09 3.88
N THR A 130 10.77 -14.11 3.18
CA THR A 130 10.15 -14.59 1.93
C THR A 130 8.77 -15.21 2.22
N LEU A 131 8.64 -15.95 3.33
CA LEU A 131 7.36 -16.49 3.80
C LEU A 131 6.37 -15.38 4.18
N LEU A 132 6.84 -14.35 4.90
CA LEU A 132 6.03 -13.17 5.24
C LEU A 132 5.51 -12.47 3.97
N ASP A 133 6.39 -12.20 3.00
CA ASP A 133 6.01 -11.53 1.75
C ASP A 133 4.95 -12.33 0.97
N THR A 134 5.17 -13.64 0.83
CA THR A 134 4.22 -14.56 0.22
C THR A 134 2.86 -14.52 0.92
N VAL A 135 2.85 -14.52 2.26
CA VAL A 135 1.65 -14.45 3.11
C VAL A 135 0.93 -13.10 2.97
N GLN A 136 1.64 -11.98 2.80
CA GLN A 136 1.05 -10.67 2.54
C GLN A 136 0.47 -10.54 1.13
N HIS A 137 1.19 -10.99 0.09
CA HIS A 137 0.68 -10.98 -1.29
C HIS A 137 -0.56 -11.88 -1.46
N LEU A 138 -0.59 -13.04 -0.79
CA LEU A 138 -1.76 -13.92 -0.72
C LEU A 138 -2.91 -13.39 0.17
N GLY A 139 -2.74 -12.26 0.86
CA GLY A 139 -3.79 -11.58 1.64
C GLY A 139 -4.15 -12.23 2.99
N ILE A 140 -3.45 -13.31 3.36
CA ILE A 140 -3.71 -14.14 4.55
C ILE A 140 -2.92 -13.71 5.79
N ASP A 141 -2.10 -12.67 5.69
CA ASP A 141 -1.29 -12.08 6.76
C ASP A 141 -2.08 -11.67 8.00
N HIS A 142 -3.35 -11.29 7.82
CA HIS A 142 -4.24 -10.90 8.90
C HIS A 142 -4.56 -12.03 9.91
N HIS A 143 -4.34 -13.31 9.56
CA HIS A 143 -4.37 -14.43 10.52
C HIS A 143 -3.07 -14.56 11.33
N PHE A 144 -1.95 -14.08 10.79
CA PHE A 144 -0.60 -14.34 11.30
C PHE A 144 0.06 -13.14 11.96
N LYS A 145 -0.71 -12.12 12.38
CA LYS A 145 -0.23 -10.83 12.91
C LYS A 145 0.96 -10.94 13.87
N LYS A 146 0.92 -11.88 14.83
CA LYS A 146 2.06 -12.11 15.75
C LYS A 146 3.38 -12.42 15.03
N HIS A 147 3.36 -13.22 13.96
CA HIS A 147 4.53 -13.51 13.13
C HIS A 147 4.92 -12.32 12.25
N VAL A 148 3.95 -11.56 11.75
CA VAL A 148 4.18 -10.30 11.03
C VAL A 148 4.95 -9.33 11.94
N ASP A 149 4.38 -8.99 13.10
CA ASP A 149 4.97 -8.10 14.11
C ASP A 149 6.37 -8.57 14.54
N THR A 150 6.51 -9.86 14.90
CA THR A 150 7.79 -10.45 15.34
C THR A 150 8.85 -10.40 14.24
N THR A 151 8.47 -10.67 12.99
CA THR A 151 9.41 -10.61 11.85
C THR A 151 9.80 -9.17 11.55
N LEU A 152 8.86 -8.22 11.62
CA LEU A 152 9.14 -6.79 11.40
C LEU A 152 10.11 -6.24 12.43
N SER A 153 9.92 -6.51 13.73
CA SER A 153 10.89 -6.14 14.77
C SER A 153 12.25 -6.78 14.53
N GLN A 154 12.29 -8.09 14.22
CA GLN A 154 13.54 -8.80 13.93
C GLN A 154 14.30 -8.18 12.75
N ILE A 155 13.62 -7.88 11.63
CA ILE A 155 14.28 -7.31 10.44
C ILE A 155 14.60 -5.83 10.61
N PHE A 156 13.91 -5.10 11.49
CA PHE A 156 14.23 -3.71 11.81
C PHE A 156 15.53 -3.62 12.62
N GLU A 157 15.61 -4.37 13.73
CA GLU A 157 16.70 -4.31 14.72
C GLU A 157 17.99 -5.01 14.26
N GLY A 158 17.88 -6.09 13.49
CA GLY A 158 19.03 -6.93 13.16
C GLY A 158 19.84 -6.49 11.94
N GLU A 159 21.16 -6.60 12.05
CA GLU A 159 22.07 -6.66 10.90
C GLU A 159 22.06 -8.08 10.33
N PHE A 160 21.55 -8.23 9.10
CA PHE A 160 21.51 -9.51 8.39
C PHE A 160 22.44 -9.48 7.19
N ASN A 161 23.07 -10.62 6.88
CA ASN A 161 23.89 -10.81 5.68
C ASN A 161 23.03 -10.89 4.41
N ILE A 162 22.37 -9.78 4.10
CA ILE A 162 21.48 -9.58 2.96
C ILE A 162 22.34 -9.05 1.81
N SER A 163 22.72 -9.93 0.89
CA SER A 163 23.64 -9.62 -0.22
C SER A 163 22.91 -9.18 -1.50
N SER A 164 21.84 -9.89 -1.88
CA SER A 164 21.12 -9.67 -3.14
C SER A 164 20.23 -8.43 -3.15
N LEU A 165 20.04 -7.84 -4.34
CA LEU A 165 19.14 -6.70 -4.56
C LEU A 165 17.71 -7.02 -4.09
N HIS A 166 17.19 -8.18 -4.49
CA HIS A 166 15.85 -8.64 -4.13
C HIS A 166 15.61 -8.63 -2.62
N GLN A 167 16.52 -9.18 -1.81
CA GLN A 167 16.37 -9.23 -0.36
C GLN A 167 16.48 -7.85 0.31
N VAL A 168 17.33 -6.93 -0.19
CA VAL A 168 17.41 -5.55 0.32
C VAL A 168 16.12 -4.79 0.03
N ALA A 169 15.69 -4.81 -1.23
CA ALA A 169 14.47 -4.15 -1.67
C ALA A 169 13.24 -4.69 -0.91
N LEU A 170 13.20 -6.00 -0.66
CA LEU A 170 12.13 -6.64 0.10
C LEU A 170 12.13 -6.19 1.58
N ARG A 171 13.29 -6.18 2.25
CA ARG A 171 13.40 -5.66 3.63
C ARG A 171 12.98 -4.19 3.71
N PHE A 172 13.47 -3.35 2.81
CA PHE A 172 13.11 -1.92 2.75
C PHE A 172 11.61 -1.73 2.55
N ARG A 173 11.03 -2.46 1.58
CA ARG A 173 9.61 -2.41 1.25
C ARG A 173 8.73 -2.81 2.43
N LEU A 174 8.96 -3.99 3.02
CA LEU A 174 8.18 -4.48 4.17
C LEU A 174 8.24 -3.50 5.34
N LEU A 175 9.42 -2.98 5.68
CA LEU A 175 9.54 -2.00 6.77
C LEU A 175 8.77 -0.70 6.47
N ARG A 176 8.91 -0.13 5.26
CA ARG A 176 8.17 1.07 4.84
C ARG A 176 6.65 0.85 4.76
N GLU A 177 6.17 -0.30 4.28
CA GLU A 177 4.74 -0.64 4.21
C GLU A 177 4.08 -0.74 5.58
N HIS A 178 4.83 -1.10 6.62
CA HIS A 178 4.38 -1.12 8.01
C HIS A 178 4.76 0.15 8.80
N GLY A 179 5.19 1.22 8.11
CA GLY A 179 5.45 2.54 8.70
C GLY A 179 6.78 2.66 9.47
N LEU A 180 7.66 1.66 9.39
CA LEU A 180 8.99 1.70 10.01
C LEU A 180 9.97 2.43 9.08
N TRP A 181 10.58 3.51 9.58
CA TRP A 181 11.51 4.32 8.78
C TRP A 181 12.85 3.61 8.58
N VAL A 182 13.33 3.62 7.34
CA VAL A 182 14.61 3.06 6.90
C VAL A 182 15.17 4.01 5.85
N SER A 183 16.44 4.39 5.93
CA SER A 183 17.05 5.29 4.93
C SER A 183 17.17 4.63 3.55
N SER A 184 17.15 5.43 2.49
CA SER A 184 17.38 4.96 1.11
C SER A 184 18.78 4.36 0.89
N ASP A 185 19.72 4.71 1.75
CA ASP A 185 21.16 4.47 1.59
C ASP A 185 21.52 2.98 1.67
N VAL A 186 20.58 2.13 2.12
CA VAL A 186 20.66 0.66 2.03
C VAL A 186 20.85 0.16 0.59
N PHE A 187 20.50 0.98 -0.41
CA PHE A 187 20.68 0.70 -1.83
C PHE A 187 22.04 1.17 -2.40
N ASP A 188 22.81 2.00 -1.69
CA ASP A 188 24.04 2.58 -2.26
C ASP A 188 25.16 1.54 -2.45
N LYS A 189 25.09 0.40 -1.76
CA LYS A 189 25.95 -0.77 -2.04
C LYS A 189 25.69 -1.45 -3.40
N PHE A 190 24.66 -1.02 -4.14
CA PHE A 190 24.39 -1.39 -5.53
C PHE A 190 24.68 -0.26 -6.52
N LYS A 191 25.45 0.76 -6.09
CA LYS A 191 25.90 1.87 -6.92
C LYS A 191 27.41 1.83 -7.19
N ASN A 192 27.83 2.65 -8.15
CA ASN A 192 29.20 3.02 -8.43
C ASN A 192 29.61 4.27 -7.63
N GLU A 193 30.89 4.64 -7.69
CA GLU A 193 31.44 5.84 -7.00
C GLU A 193 30.85 7.17 -7.49
N ASP A 194 30.30 7.22 -8.71
CA ASP A 194 29.59 8.37 -9.27
C ASP A 194 28.11 8.46 -8.81
N GLY A 195 27.65 7.50 -8.01
CA GLY A 195 26.26 7.39 -7.57
C GLY A 195 25.29 6.80 -8.59
N SER A 196 25.74 6.33 -9.76
CA SER A 196 24.91 5.54 -10.69
C SER A 196 24.64 4.14 -10.14
N PHE A 197 23.48 3.56 -10.43
CA PHE A 197 23.25 2.13 -10.16
C PHE A 197 24.13 1.27 -11.08
N ARG A 198 24.66 0.17 -10.55
CA ARG A 198 25.56 -0.71 -11.31
C ARG A 198 24.81 -1.56 -12.34
N GLU A 199 25.50 -1.92 -13.42
CA GLU A 199 24.96 -2.80 -14.46
C GLU A 199 24.89 -4.28 -14.04
N ASP A 200 25.62 -4.73 -13.01
CA ASP A 200 25.63 -6.14 -12.59
C ASP A 200 24.25 -6.61 -12.07
N ILE A 201 23.56 -5.74 -11.33
CA ILE A 201 22.20 -5.99 -10.81
C ILE A 201 21.10 -6.01 -11.89
N THR A 202 21.39 -5.61 -13.13
CA THR A 202 20.39 -5.63 -14.22
C THR A 202 20.01 -7.06 -14.65
N SER A 203 20.81 -8.04 -14.25
CA SER A 203 20.59 -9.46 -14.53
C SER A 203 19.55 -10.13 -13.63
N ASP A 204 19.10 -9.48 -12.54
CA ASP A 204 18.08 -9.98 -11.61
C ASP A 204 16.71 -9.31 -11.82
N PRO A 205 15.78 -9.91 -12.61
CA PRO A 205 14.45 -9.34 -12.83
C PRO A 205 13.58 -9.34 -11.57
N LYS A 206 13.78 -10.27 -10.63
CA LYS A 206 13.05 -10.30 -9.35
C LYS A 206 13.57 -9.24 -8.39
N GLY A 207 14.87 -8.95 -8.44
CA GLY A 207 15.53 -7.84 -7.75
C GLY A 207 15.06 -6.50 -8.27
N LEU A 208 15.08 -6.28 -9.59
CA LEU A 208 14.60 -5.04 -10.21
C LEU A 208 13.12 -4.78 -9.96
N LEU A 209 12.25 -5.80 -10.06
CA LEU A 209 10.82 -5.66 -9.75
C LEU A 209 10.59 -5.32 -8.27
N CYS A 210 11.36 -5.93 -7.37
CA CYS A 210 11.29 -5.61 -5.95
C CYS A 210 11.81 -4.19 -5.67
N LEU A 211 12.93 -3.77 -6.28
CA LEU A 211 13.49 -2.42 -6.19
C LEU A 211 12.50 -1.37 -6.69
N TYR A 212 11.85 -1.60 -7.82
CA TYR A 212 10.81 -0.73 -8.37
C TYR A 212 9.66 -0.53 -7.39
N ASN A 213 9.11 -1.63 -6.86
CA ASN A 213 8.01 -1.57 -5.89
C ASN A 213 8.42 -0.94 -4.55
N ALA A 214 9.65 -1.19 -4.09
CA ALA A 214 10.24 -0.64 -2.88
C ALA A 214 10.47 0.88 -2.99
N ALA A 215 11.07 1.34 -4.10
CA ALA A 215 11.37 2.75 -4.33
C ALA A 215 10.08 3.59 -4.55
N HIS A 216 8.98 2.96 -5.00
CA HIS A 216 7.65 3.56 -5.03
C HIS A 216 7.00 3.78 -3.63
N LEU A 217 7.77 3.62 -2.54
CA LEU A 217 7.44 4.03 -1.16
C LEU A 217 8.33 5.20 -0.66
N LEU A 218 8.88 6.00 -1.58
CA LEU A 218 9.60 7.22 -1.24
C LEU A 218 8.74 8.22 -0.47
N ILE A 219 9.40 8.97 0.41
CA ILE A 219 8.89 10.21 1.01
C ILE A 219 9.58 11.43 0.37
N HIS A 220 9.29 12.63 0.85
CA HIS A 220 9.91 13.85 0.34
C HIS A 220 11.43 13.84 0.53
N ALA A 221 12.15 14.39 -0.45
CA ALA A 221 13.61 14.54 -0.48
C ALA A 221 14.43 13.22 -0.52
N GLU A 222 13.91 12.17 -1.18
CA GLU A 222 14.63 10.90 -1.41
C GLU A 222 15.02 10.68 -2.89
N PRO A 223 15.92 11.51 -3.49
CA PRO A 223 16.28 11.41 -4.90
C PRO A 223 16.95 10.07 -5.28
N SER A 224 17.57 9.39 -4.30
CA SER A 224 18.09 8.02 -4.46
C SER A 224 17.00 7.03 -4.89
N LEU A 225 15.75 7.22 -4.45
CA LEU A 225 14.61 6.38 -4.81
C LEU A 225 13.95 6.83 -6.13
N GLU A 226 13.96 8.12 -6.45
CA GLU A 226 13.56 8.61 -7.78
C GLU A 226 14.47 8.07 -8.90
N GLN A 227 15.78 8.03 -8.62
CA GLN A 227 16.78 7.36 -9.43
C GLN A 227 16.49 5.84 -9.54
N ALA A 228 16.21 5.17 -8.41
CA ALA A 228 15.91 3.74 -8.38
C ALA A 228 14.64 3.38 -9.18
N ILE A 229 13.57 4.18 -9.10
CA ILE A 229 12.36 4.03 -9.94
C ILE A 229 12.73 4.13 -11.42
N SER A 230 13.54 5.13 -11.79
CA SER A 230 13.90 5.41 -13.18
C SER A 230 14.76 4.29 -13.78
N PHE A 231 15.79 3.87 -13.04
CA PHE A 231 16.66 2.74 -13.38
C PHE A 231 15.88 1.44 -13.51
N SER A 232 15.19 1.02 -12.43
CA SER A 232 14.44 -0.25 -12.45
C SER A 232 13.35 -0.28 -13.52
N ARG A 233 12.62 0.82 -13.75
CA ARG A 233 11.66 0.94 -14.86
C ARG A 233 12.32 0.67 -16.21
N HIS A 234 13.49 1.27 -16.47
CA HIS A 234 14.18 1.14 -17.75
C HIS A 234 14.57 -0.31 -18.04
N HIS A 235 15.30 -0.97 -17.12
CA HIS A 235 15.74 -2.35 -17.34
C HIS A 235 14.55 -3.34 -17.38
N LEU A 236 13.52 -3.15 -16.54
CA LEU A 236 12.28 -3.95 -16.59
C LEU A 236 11.51 -3.79 -17.92
N GLN A 237 11.58 -2.62 -18.55
CA GLN A 237 11.01 -2.41 -19.89
C GLN A 237 11.83 -3.13 -20.97
N LEU A 238 13.17 -3.06 -20.91
CA LEU A 238 14.05 -3.73 -21.89
C LEU A 238 13.88 -5.26 -21.88
N MET A 239 13.86 -5.88 -20.70
CA MET A 239 13.75 -7.34 -20.58
C MET A 239 12.32 -7.87 -20.68
N ARG A 240 11.30 -6.99 -20.73
CA ARG A 240 9.87 -7.35 -20.56
C ARG A 240 9.46 -8.54 -21.42
N ASP A 241 9.89 -8.57 -22.68
CA ASP A 241 9.44 -9.57 -23.66
C ASP A 241 10.34 -10.82 -23.71
N THR A 242 11.39 -10.90 -22.89
CA THR A 242 12.19 -12.12 -22.66
C THR A 242 11.83 -12.86 -21.38
N LEU A 243 11.03 -12.24 -20.48
CA LEU A 243 10.64 -12.82 -19.20
C LEU A 243 9.59 -13.93 -19.37
N LYS A 244 9.66 -14.95 -18.50
CA LYS A 244 8.70 -16.05 -18.42
C LYS A 244 7.53 -15.69 -17.49
N SER A 245 6.38 -16.33 -17.71
CA SER A 245 5.23 -16.27 -16.79
C SER A 245 5.54 -17.01 -15.47
N PRO A 246 5.06 -16.55 -14.29
CA PRO A 246 4.20 -15.38 -14.07
C PRO A 246 4.93 -14.03 -13.97
N LEU A 247 6.27 -14.02 -13.93
CA LEU A 247 7.06 -12.80 -13.68
C LEU A 247 6.83 -11.72 -14.75
N VAL A 248 6.62 -12.10 -16.01
CA VAL A 248 6.30 -11.14 -17.08
C VAL A 248 4.93 -10.47 -16.88
N GLU A 249 3.92 -11.17 -16.36
CA GLU A 249 2.63 -10.58 -15.99
C GLU A 249 2.79 -9.60 -14.81
N GLN A 250 3.59 -9.97 -13.80
CA GLN A 250 3.86 -9.13 -12.63
C GLN A 250 4.58 -7.83 -13.01
N VAL A 251 5.61 -7.91 -13.85
CA VAL A 251 6.33 -6.74 -14.39
C VAL A 251 5.40 -5.86 -15.22
N LYS A 252 4.58 -6.45 -16.12
CA LYS A 252 3.59 -5.69 -16.90
C LYS A 252 2.59 -4.93 -16.02
N ARG A 253 2.18 -5.49 -14.88
CA ARG A 253 1.32 -4.80 -13.90
C ARG A 253 2.03 -3.66 -13.19
N ALA A 254 3.18 -3.91 -12.57
CA ALA A 254 3.90 -2.89 -11.81
C ALA A 254 4.28 -1.67 -12.66
N LEU A 255 4.65 -1.90 -13.93
CA LEU A 255 4.93 -0.83 -14.89
C LEU A 255 3.69 0.00 -15.27
N HIS A 256 2.48 -0.57 -15.19
CA HIS A 256 1.22 0.14 -15.42
C HIS A 256 0.71 0.86 -14.16
N MET A 257 0.76 0.20 -13.00
CA MET A 257 0.44 0.76 -11.69
C MET A 257 1.37 0.15 -10.63
N PRO A 258 2.17 0.97 -9.92
CA PRO A 258 3.07 0.47 -8.87
C PRO A 258 2.33 -0.27 -7.75
N PHE A 259 2.98 -1.26 -7.14
CA PHE A 259 2.40 -2.07 -6.07
C PHE A 259 1.84 -1.22 -4.92
N SER A 260 2.60 -0.22 -4.45
CA SER A 260 2.20 0.72 -3.37
C SER A 260 0.95 1.57 -3.68
N ARG A 261 0.48 1.58 -4.93
CA ARG A 261 -0.70 2.34 -5.39
C ARG A 261 -1.87 1.43 -5.80
N THR A 262 -1.72 0.12 -5.68
CA THR A 262 -2.70 -0.87 -6.15
C THR A 262 -3.62 -1.33 -5.01
N PHE A 263 -4.90 -1.57 -5.32
CA PHE A 263 -5.87 -2.10 -4.34
C PHE A 263 -5.49 -3.53 -3.91
N LYS A 264 -5.11 -3.73 -2.64
CA LYS A 264 -4.60 -5.01 -2.10
C LYS A 264 -5.43 -6.23 -2.54
N ARG A 265 -6.76 -6.22 -2.35
CA ARG A 265 -7.63 -7.36 -2.72
C ARG A 265 -7.63 -7.70 -4.23
N MET A 266 -7.43 -6.71 -5.11
CA MET A 266 -7.31 -6.94 -6.56
C MET A 266 -5.97 -7.58 -6.94
N GLU A 267 -4.89 -7.20 -6.25
CA GLU A 267 -3.57 -7.77 -6.52
C GLU A 267 -3.42 -9.15 -5.88
N THR A 268 -4.00 -9.39 -4.70
CA THR A 268 -4.12 -10.72 -4.09
C THR A 268 -4.85 -11.71 -5.01
N LEU A 269 -5.96 -11.32 -5.64
CA LEU A 269 -6.69 -12.18 -6.59
C LEU A 269 -5.82 -12.60 -7.79
N ARG A 270 -4.96 -11.70 -8.27
CA ARG A 270 -3.99 -11.96 -9.34
C ARG A 270 -2.86 -12.87 -8.85
N TYR A 271 -2.26 -12.55 -7.71
CA TYR A 271 -1.17 -13.33 -7.14
C TYR A 271 -1.59 -14.75 -6.75
N ILE A 272 -2.78 -14.98 -6.20
CA ILE A 272 -3.35 -16.33 -5.96
C ILE A 272 -3.42 -17.15 -7.27
N SER A 273 -3.65 -16.49 -8.41
CA SER A 273 -3.72 -17.13 -9.73
C SER A 273 -2.35 -17.43 -10.33
N GLU A 274 -1.31 -16.72 -9.90
CA GLU A 274 0.07 -16.77 -10.39
C GLU A 274 1.00 -17.62 -9.53
N TYR A 275 0.85 -17.56 -8.20
CA TYR A 275 1.68 -18.27 -7.22
C TYR A 275 1.75 -19.79 -7.48
N LYS A 276 0.66 -20.38 -7.99
CA LYS A 276 0.61 -21.79 -8.45
C LYS A 276 1.57 -22.15 -9.59
N HIS A 277 2.15 -21.14 -10.25
CA HIS A 277 3.14 -21.25 -11.33
C HIS A 277 4.53 -20.79 -10.90
N GLU A 278 4.70 -20.32 -9.65
CA GLU A 278 6.01 -19.94 -9.12
C GLU A 278 6.80 -21.18 -8.68
N GLU A 279 8.11 -21.12 -8.93
CA GLU A 279 9.06 -22.14 -8.50
C GLU A 279 9.18 -22.14 -6.97
N GLY A 280 9.05 -23.32 -6.36
CA GLY A 280 9.06 -23.47 -4.89
C GLY A 280 7.76 -23.08 -4.18
N HIS A 281 6.65 -22.84 -4.90
CA HIS A 281 5.38 -22.47 -4.27
C HIS A 281 4.88 -23.54 -3.28
N ASN A 282 4.37 -23.08 -2.14
CA ASN A 282 3.84 -23.93 -1.09
C ASN A 282 2.31 -24.16 -1.28
N PRO A 283 1.85 -25.41 -1.44
CA PRO A 283 0.43 -25.70 -1.68
C PRO A 283 -0.47 -25.41 -0.47
N THR A 284 0.05 -25.46 0.76
CA THR A 284 -0.68 -25.12 2.00
C THR A 284 -1.08 -23.64 2.00
N LEU A 285 -0.13 -22.75 1.65
CA LEU A 285 -0.39 -21.31 1.50
C LEU A 285 -1.41 -21.03 0.38
N LEU A 286 -1.27 -21.72 -0.75
CA LEU A 286 -2.16 -21.57 -1.90
C LEU A 286 -3.59 -22.09 -1.62
N GLU A 287 -3.76 -23.19 -0.87
CA GLU A 287 -5.08 -23.68 -0.45
C GLU A 287 -5.72 -22.73 0.57
N LEU A 288 -4.95 -22.26 1.56
CA LEU A 288 -5.45 -21.32 2.57
C LEU A 288 -5.95 -20.02 1.93
N ALA A 289 -5.14 -19.41 1.07
CA ALA A 289 -5.51 -18.16 0.38
C ALA A 289 -6.77 -18.31 -0.50
N LYS A 290 -6.97 -19.48 -1.12
CA LYS A 290 -8.19 -19.76 -1.90
C LYS A 290 -9.42 -19.98 -1.05
N LEU A 291 -9.30 -20.59 0.13
CA LEU A 291 -10.43 -20.75 1.04
C LEU A 291 -10.80 -19.40 1.66
N ASP A 292 -9.80 -18.69 2.18
CA ASP A 292 -9.94 -17.40 2.84
C ASP A 292 -10.54 -16.32 1.92
N PHE A 293 -10.02 -16.15 0.70
CA PHE A 293 -10.55 -15.19 -0.27
C PHE A 293 -12.02 -15.45 -0.66
N ASN A 294 -12.50 -16.69 -0.53
CA ASN A 294 -13.90 -17.07 -0.81
C ASN A 294 -14.81 -17.04 0.44
N LEU A 295 -14.24 -16.86 1.63
CA LEU A 295 -14.97 -16.72 2.91
C LEU A 295 -15.11 -15.24 3.34
N LEU A 296 -14.41 -14.31 2.67
CA LEU A 296 -14.36 -12.86 2.95
C LEU A 296 -15.02 -12.01 1.86
#